data_AF-A0A4Q7R722-F1
#
_entry.id   AF-A0A4Q7R722-F1
#
_cell.length_a   1.000
_cell.length_b   1.000
_cell.length_c   1.000
_cell.angle_alpha   90.00
_cell.angle_beta   90.00
_cell.angle_gamma   90.00
#
_symmetry.space_group_name_H-M   'P 1'
#
loop_
_entity.id
_entity.type
_entity.pdbx_description
1 polymer ?
#
loop_
_entity_poly.entity_id
_entity_poly.type
_entity_poly.pdbx_seq_one_letter_code
_entity_poly.pdbx_strand_id
1 'polypeptide(L)'
;MTMKDSRSRWAGVLPLAALLAAGLGAGPASASPVVAPTGAQQVTAACKMPVGSVTAAGDHYIREYTATSPPSMTGETRGLLATFLDAGMAGSMVKEPVAAGSRYSGWMVFGNVMWAVSYEIDAQNKPIAGTTKTARVGGGWDGYSYFETSRTTTRTNQYALRSDGTLLRWTMSGGTWAAKVSAPGFSSVRAMALISQTSAYDTFLATTRGGALYSVRVPTTGAFKPVVKLVGAAGSRWEKPINLVAERCGQYGTLLLGIDRNGQNAEMFAIGHVNGTATVINELHWVDGEFADPVYFRMTGRPDLTPPLNGE
;
A
#
# COMPACT_ATOMS: atom_id res chain seq x y z
N MET A 1 -49.24 42.91 8.14
CA MET A 1 -49.96 41.84 8.84
C MET A 1 -48.94 40.92 9.52
N THR A 2 -48.65 41.16 10.81
CA THR A 2 -49.00 40.30 11.97
C THR A 2 -48.15 39.00 12.06
N MET A 3 -47.00 39.00 12.78
CA MET A 3 -46.81 38.60 14.20
C MET A 3 -47.52 37.29 14.61
N LYS A 4 -46.79 36.30 15.15
CA LYS A 4 -46.66 36.08 16.63
C LYS A 4 -45.79 34.86 17.00
N ASP A 5 -45.05 35.04 18.10
CA ASP A 5 -44.32 34.08 18.94
C ASP A 5 -45.10 32.83 19.36
N SER A 6 -44.37 31.78 19.78
CA SER A 6 -44.59 31.19 21.12
C SER A 6 -43.44 30.27 21.57
N ARG A 7 -42.95 30.53 22.78
CA ARG A 7 -42.05 29.69 23.59
C ARG A 7 -42.83 28.55 24.25
N SER A 8 -42.18 27.44 24.56
CA SER A 8 -42.63 26.58 25.67
C SER A 8 -41.45 25.86 26.32
N ARG A 9 -41.19 26.23 27.58
CA ARG A 9 -40.45 25.43 28.58
C ARG A 9 -41.30 24.20 28.90
N TRP A 10 -40.75 23.20 29.58
CA TRP A 10 -41.40 22.53 30.73
C TRP A 10 -40.32 21.69 31.45
N ALA A 11 -40.29 21.87 32.76
CA ALA A 11 -39.49 21.11 33.70
C ALA A 11 -40.44 20.16 34.45
N GLY A 12 -39.91 19.02 34.89
CA GLY A 12 -40.31 18.48 36.18
C GLY A 12 -40.56 16.97 36.26
N VAL A 13 -39.97 16.44 37.34
CA VAL A 13 -40.59 15.56 38.36
C VAL A 13 -40.14 14.08 38.38
N LEU A 14 -39.31 13.81 39.40
CA LEU A 14 -39.05 12.56 40.15
C LEU A 14 -40.35 11.90 40.66
N PRO A 15 -40.41 10.58 40.92
CA PRO A 15 -40.05 10.03 42.25
C PRO A 15 -39.55 8.55 42.15
N LEU A 16 -39.31 7.70 43.18
CA LEU A 16 -39.70 7.61 44.58
C LEU A 16 -38.76 6.59 45.28
N ALA A 17 -38.61 6.70 46.60
CA ALA A 17 -37.74 5.92 47.49
C ALA A 17 -38.34 4.59 48.00
N ALA A 18 -37.49 3.70 48.57
CA ALA A 18 -37.74 2.84 49.75
C ALA A 18 -36.54 1.87 49.96
N LEU A 19 -35.73 2.02 51.02
CA LEU A 19 -35.80 1.33 52.35
C LEU A 19 -35.01 0.00 52.41
N LEU A 20 -33.96 -0.05 53.24
CA LEU A 20 -33.90 -0.74 54.55
C LEU A 20 -32.45 -0.99 54.99
N ALA A 21 -32.20 -0.68 56.27
CA ALA A 21 -30.94 -0.86 56.97
C ALA A 21 -30.90 -2.22 57.71
N ALA A 22 -29.70 -2.80 57.87
CA ALA A 22 -29.16 -3.37 59.12
C ALA A 22 -27.99 -4.33 58.87
N GLY A 23 -27.00 -4.34 59.77
CA GLY A 23 -26.22 -5.56 60.05
C GLY A 23 -24.71 -5.41 60.13
N LEU A 24 -24.14 -5.61 61.33
CA LEU A 24 -22.72 -5.55 61.69
C LEU A 24 -21.86 -6.67 61.08
N GLY A 25 -20.55 -6.41 60.96
CA GLY A 25 -19.52 -7.46 60.88
C GLY A 25 -18.13 -6.95 60.50
N ALA A 26 -17.31 -6.58 61.49
CA ALA A 26 -15.88 -6.36 61.28
C ALA A 26 -15.15 -7.71 61.23
N GLY A 27 -14.56 -8.04 60.08
CA GLY A 27 -13.63 -9.14 59.91
C GLY A 27 -12.39 -8.65 59.15
N PRO A 28 -11.17 -9.13 59.47
CA PRO A 28 -9.97 -8.69 58.78
C PRO A 28 -9.99 -9.23 57.34
N ALA A 29 -10.18 -8.35 56.37
CA ALA A 29 -9.94 -8.67 54.98
C ALA A 29 -8.43 -8.67 54.74
N SER A 30 -7.86 -9.87 54.58
CA SER A 30 -6.52 -10.04 54.03
C SER A 30 -6.45 -9.36 52.67
N ALA A 31 -5.79 -8.20 52.61
CA ALA A 31 -5.47 -7.55 51.35
C ALA A 31 -4.42 -8.41 50.63
N SER A 32 -4.86 -9.26 49.70
CA SER A 32 -3.96 -9.78 48.68
C SER A 32 -3.34 -8.58 47.96
N PRO A 33 -2.01 -8.50 47.81
CA PRO A 33 -1.43 -7.46 46.99
C PRO A 33 -2.00 -7.64 45.59
N VAL A 34 -2.73 -6.62 45.12
CA VAL A 34 -3.00 -6.46 43.69
C VAL A 34 -1.63 -6.27 43.06
N VAL A 35 -1.03 -7.38 42.63
CA VAL A 35 0.02 -7.33 41.62
C VAL A 35 -0.67 -6.73 40.42
N ALA A 36 -0.42 -5.43 40.19
CA ALA A 36 -0.75 -4.81 38.92
C ALA A 36 -0.21 -5.76 37.84
N PRO A 37 -1.03 -6.22 36.88
CA PRO A 37 -0.46 -6.92 35.74
C PRO A 37 0.56 -5.96 35.15
N THR A 38 1.83 -6.31 35.29
CA THR A 38 2.91 -5.74 34.50
C THR A 38 2.39 -5.73 33.09
N GLY A 39 2.24 -4.55 32.50
CA GLY A 39 1.74 -4.41 31.15
C GLY A 39 2.58 -5.31 30.27
N ALA A 40 2.03 -6.47 29.91
CA ALA A 40 2.58 -7.26 28.85
C ALA A 40 2.56 -6.30 27.67
N GLN A 41 3.72 -5.80 27.26
CA GLN A 41 3.87 -5.17 25.97
C GLN A 41 3.22 -6.16 25.01
N GLN A 42 2.06 -5.80 24.46
CA GLN A 42 1.55 -6.52 23.30
C GLN A 42 2.68 -6.48 22.31
N VAL A 43 3.31 -7.63 22.07
CA VAL A 43 4.29 -7.80 21.02
C VAL A 43 3.49 -7.49 19.75
N THR A 44 3.67 -6.27 19.23
CA THR A 44 3.00 -5.86 18.00
C THR A 44 3.53 -6.80 16.93
N ALA A 45 2.63 -7.54 16.28
CA ALA A 45 3.04 -8.46 15.24
C ALA A 45 3.87 -7.71 14.19
N ALA A 46 4.99 -8.30 13.78
CA ALA A 46 5.86 -7.70 12.77
C ALA A 46 5.08 -7.43 11.48
N CYS A 47 5.31 -6.28 10.86
CA CYS A 47 4.67 -5.94 9.60
C CYS A 47 5.08 -6.92 8.50
N LYS A 48 4.12 -7.22 7.64
CA LYS A 48 4.29 -8.11 6.49
C LYS A 48 4.07 -7.32 5.21
N MET A 49 4.82 -7.66 4.18
CA MET A 49 4.67 -7.08 2.84
C MET A 49 4.65 -8.20 1.81
N PRO A 50 3.49 -8.46 1.19
CA PRO A 50 3.40 -9.36 0.06
C PRO A 50 3.84 -8.62 -1.22
N VAL A 51 4.94 -9.09 -1.79
CA VAL A 51 5.54 -8.55 -3.02
C VAL A 51 5.20 -9.48 -4.17
N GLY A 52 4.53 -8.94 -5.19
CA GLY A 52 4.33 -9.60 -6.46
C GLY A 52 5.53 -9.39 -7.37
N SER A 53 5.83 -10.39 -8.20
CA SER A 53 6.90 -10.33 -9.20
C SER A 53 6.54 -11.15 -10.43
N VAL A 54 7.05 -10.74 -11.59
CA VAL A 54 7.03 -11.55 -12.81
C VAL A 54 8.46 -11.83 -13.23
N THR A 55 8.82 -13.10 -13.35
CA THR A 55 10.17 -13.54 -13.77
C THR A 55 10.39 -13.26 -15.26
N ALA A 56 11.64 -13.34 -15.73
CA ALA A 56 11.95 -13.27 -17.16
C ALA A 56 11.27 -14.39 -17.97
N ALA A 57 10.95 -15.53 -17.35
CA ALA A 57 10.20 -16.62 -17.97
C ALA A 57 8.67 -16.38 -17.97
N GLY A 58 8.20 -15.24 -17.45
CA GLY A 58 6.77 -14.91 -17.40
C GLY A 58 6.02 -15.61 -16.26
N ASP A 59 6.73 -16.10 -15.25
CA ASP A 59 6.12 -16.71 -14.07
C ASP A 59 5.73 -15.65 -13.05
N HIS A 60 4.54 -15.73 -12.49
CA HIS A 60 4.09 -14.84 -11.43
C HIS A 60 4.33 -15.47 -10.06
N TYR A 61 5.06 -14.77 -9.20
CA TYR A 61 5.28 -15.12 -7.81
C TYR A 61 4.77 -14.05 -6.86
N ILE A 62 4.30 -14.49 -5.70
CA ILE A 62 3.98 -13.62 -4.57
C ILE A 62 4.83 -14.11 -3.40
N ARG A 63 5.72 -13.25 -2.92
CA ARG A 63 6.61 -13.55 -1.80
C ARG A 63 6.24 -12.63 -0.65
N GLU A 64 5.94 -13.23 0.51
CA GLU A 64 5.66 -12.50 1.73
C GLU A 64 6.96 -12.29 2.49
N TYR A 65 7.29 -11.04 2.77
CA TYR A 65 8.43 -10.69 3.61
C TYR A 65 7.94 -10.11 4.93
N THR A 66 8.53 -10.57 6.03
CA THR A 66 8.24 -10.07 7.37
C THR A 66 9.38 -9.17 7.85
N ALA A 67 9.02 -8.02 8.41
CA ALA A 67 9.92 -7.03 8.99
C ALA A 67 10.52 -7.50 10.33
N THR A 68 11.24 -8.61 10.32
CA THR A 68 12.09 -9.09 11.42
C THR A 68 13.45 -8.39 11.39
N SER A 69 14.33 -8.70 12.35
CA SER A 69 15.72 -8.25 12.33
C SER A 69 16.63 -9.50 12.34
N PRO A 70 17.18 -9.92 11.19
CA PRO A 70 17.01 -9.36 9.85
C PRO A 70 15.63 -9.68 9.23
N PRO A 71 15.16 -8.93 8.20
CA PRO A 71 13.96 -9.26 7.44
C PRO A 71 14.07 -10.62 6.76
N SER A 72 12.96 -11.35 6.67
CA SER A 72 12.95 -12.71 6.11
C SER A 72 11.74 -12.96 5.22
N MET A 73 11.92 -13.82 4.21
CA MET A 73 10.80 -14.35 3.42
C MET A 73 10.07 -15.41 4.25
N THR A 74 8.78 -15.18 4.52
CA THR A 74 7.96 -16.06 5.37
C THR A 74 6.94 -16.87 4.59
N GLY A 75 6.78 -16.60 3.30
CA GLY A 75 5.89 -17.37 2.44
C GLY A 75 6.13 -17.09 0.97
N GLU A 76 5.82 -18.09 0.15
CA GLU A 76 5.78 -17.96 -1.30
C GLU A 76 4.47 -18.57 -1.81
N THR A 77 3.86 -17.91 -2.78
CA THR A 77 2.73 -18.43 -3.54
C THR A 77 3.07 -18.32 -5.02
N ARG A 78 3.05 -19.46 -5.70
CA ARG A 78 3.25 -19.54 -7.14
C ARG A 78 1.92 -19.28 -7.84
N GLY A 79 1.91 -18.27 -8.71
CA GLY A 79 0.78 -17.95 -9.57
C GLY A 79 0.81 -18.74 -10.87
N LEU A 80 0.43 -18.08 -11.96
CA LEU A 80 0.57 -18.64 -13.30
C LEU A 80 2.04 -18.70 -13.73
N LEU A 81 2.38 -19.77 -14.46
CA LEU A 81 3.70 -19.99 -15.02
C LEU A 81 3.70 -19.72 -16.52
N ALA A 82 4.82 -19.24 -17.06
CA ALA A 82 5.03 -18.98 -18.48
C ALA A 82 3.89 -18.23 -19.17
N THR A 83 3.18 -17.35 -18.43
CA THR A 83 1.95 -16.69 -18.93
C THR A 83 2.19 -15.22 -19.20
N PHE A 84 3.00 -14.55 -18.37
CA PHE A 84 3.24 -13.12 -18.44
C PHE A 84 4.58 -12.83 -19.11
N LEU A 85 4.83 -13.50 -20.25
CA LEU A 85 5.99 -13.23 -21.08
C LEU A 85 6.00 -11.75 -21.51
N ASP A 86 7.18 -11.16 -21.58
CA ASP A 86 7.39 -9.76 -21.96
C ASP A 86 6.70 -8.71 -21.06
N ALA A 87 6.38 -9.09 -19.81
CA ALA A 87 5.94 -8.13 -18.80
C ALA A 87 7.06 -7.09 -18.56
N GLY A 88 6.79 -5.84 -18.92
CA GLY A 88 7.71 -4.73 -18.71
C GLY A 88 7.43 -3.96 -17.42
N MET A 89 6.16 -3.86 -17.03
CA MET A 89 5.71 -3.18 -15.81
C MET A 89 4.40 -3.77 -15.30
N ALA A 90 4.16 -3.68 -14.01
CA ALA A 90 2.90 -4.06 -13.38
C ALA A 90 2.57 -3.06 -12.27
N GLY A 91 1.27 -2.78 -12.10
CA GLY A 91 0.79 -1.97 -11.00
C GLY A 91 0.45 -2.87 -9.81
N SER A 92 0.10 -2.27 -8.68
CA SER A 92 -0.46 -3.01 -7.54
C SER A 92 -1.55 -3.96 -8.02
N MET A 93 -1.44 -5.23 -7.65
CA MET A 93 -2.43 -6.27 -7.94
C MET A 93 -3.25 -6.59 -6.71
N VAL A 94 -4.47 -7.05 -6.93
CA VAL A 94 -5.44 -7.41 -5.90
C VAL A 94 -5.53 -8.93 -5.82
N LYS A 95 -5.36 -9.47 -4.61
CA LYS A 95 -5.76 -10.80 -4.19
C LYS A 95 -7.12 -10.71 -3.49
N GLU A 96 -8.12 -11.41 -4.00
CA GLU A 96 -9.44 -11.49 -3.37
C GLU A 96 -9.86 -12.94 -3.13
N PRO A 97 -10.56 -13.26 -2.03
CA PRO A 97 -11.10 -14.59 -1.82
C PRO A 97 -12.23 -14.88 -2.80
N VAL A 98 -12.24 -16.09 -3.35
CA VAL A 98 -13.32 -16.65 -4.17
C VAL A 98 -13.66 -18.05 -3.66
N ALA A 99 -14.79 -18.62 -4.09
CA ALA A 99 -15.26 -19.91 -3.58
C ALA A 99 -14.22 -21.04 -3.71
N ALA A 100 -13.45 -21.05 -4.81
CA ALA A 100 -12.44 -22.06 -5.07
C ALA A 100 -11.07 -21.77 -4.43
N GLY A 101 -10.83 -20.55 -3.92
CA GLY A 101 -9.53 -20.13 -3.41
C GLY A 101 -9.34 -18.62 -3.48
N SER A 102 -8.39 -18.15 -4.29
CA SER A 102 -8.09 -16.71 -4.46
C SER A 102 -8.06 -16.32 -5.92
N ARG A 103 -8.66 -15.17 -6.24
CA ARG A 103 -8.47 -14.50 -7.53
C ARG A 103 -7.40 -13.43 -7.40
N TYR A 104 -6.51 -13.39 -8.37
CA TYR A 104 -5.56 -12.30 -8.57
C TYR A 104 -6.01 -11.47 -9.75
N SER A 105 -5.95 -10.15 -9.62
CA SER A 105 -6.31 -9.26 -10.71
C SER A 105 -5.55 -7.94 -10.64
N GLY A 106 -5.38 -7.30 -11.79
CA GLY A 106 -4.71 -6.01 -11.87
C GLY A 106 -4.43 -5.60 -13.29
N TRP A 107 -3.45 -4.72 -13.44
CA TRP A 107 -3.02 -4.24 -14.74
C TRP A 107 -1.52 -4.42 -14.91
N MET A 108 -1.13 -4.89 -16.09
CA MET A 108 0.26 -5.09 -16.50
C MET A 108 0.47 -4.51 -17.89
N VAL A 109 1.70 -4.13 -18.17
CA VAL A 109 2.15 -3.72 -19.50
C VAL A 109 2.99 -4.85 -20.09
N PHE A 110 2.52 -5.40 -21.21
CA PHE A 110 3.27 -6.34 -22.05
C PHE A 110 3.71 -5.61 -23.32
N GLY A 111 5.02 -5.48 -23.52
CA GLY A 111 5.58 -4.63 -24.57
C GLY A 111 5.00 -3.20 -24.48
N ASN A 112 4.22 -2.80 -25.48
CA ASN A 112 3.65 -1.45 -25.56
C ASN A 112 2.16 -1.34 -25.20
N VAL A 113 1.56 -2.41 -24.67
CA VAL A 113 0.12 -2.51 -24.40
C VAL A 113 -0.14 -2.77 -22.92
N MET A 114 -1.04 -2.00 -22.33
CA MET A 114 -1.62 -2.30 -21.02
C MET A 114 -2.78 -3.29 -21.16
N TRP A 115 -2.79 -4.28 -20.28
CA TRP A 115 -3.80 -5.31 -20.17
C TRP A 115 -4.37 -5.35 -18.77
N ALA A 116 -5.69 -5.55 -18.68
CA ALA A 116 -6.32 -6.03 -17.47
C ALA A 116 -6.11 -7.54 -17.42
N VAL A 117 -5.55 -8.05 -16.33
CA VAL A 117 -5.26 -9.47 -16.15
C VAL A 117 -5.99 -9.98 -14.91
N SER A 118 -6.52 -11.19 -14.98
CA SER A 118 -6.97 -11.93 -13.80
C SER A 118 -6.85 -13.43 -13.96
N TYR A 119 -6.72 -14.14 -12.85
CA TYR A 119 -6.71 -15.60 -12.79
C TYR A 119 -7.03 -16.07 -11.38
N GLU A 120 -7.37 -17.34 -11.21
CA GLU A 120 -7.66 -17.94 -9.90
C GLU A 120 -6.66 -19.05 -9.58
N ILE A 121 -6.32 -19.16 -8.30
CA ILE A 121 -5.65 -20.32 -7.72
C ILE A 121 -6.55 -20.97 -6.68
N ASP A 122 -6.47 -22.29 -6.57
CA ASP A 122 -7.20 -23.04 -5.56
C ASP A 122 -6.57 -22.92 -4.17
N ALA A 123 -7.22 -23.51 -3.16
CA ALA A 123 -6.72 -23.57 -1.80
C ALA A 123 -5.40 -24.36 -1.63
N GLN A 124 -5.00 -25.13 -2.65
CA GLN A 124 -3.73 -25.86 -2.72
C GLN A 124 -2.66 -25.10 -3.52
N ASN A 125 -2.88 -23.80 -3.79
CA ASN A 125 -2.00 -22.94 -4.57
C ASN A 125 -1.74 -23.43 -6.01
N LYS A 126 -2.72 -24.09 -6.63
CA LYS A 126 -2.65 -24.48 -8.04
C LYS A 126 -3.51 -23.56 -8.89
N PRO A 127 -3.02 -23.09 -10.05
CA PRO A 127 -3.85 -22.36 -10.99
C PRO A 127 -5.09 -23.16 -11.42
N ILE A 128 -6.24 -22.51 -11.42
CA ILE A 128 -7.49 -23.12 -11.87
C ILE A 128 -7.63 -22.90 -13.37
N ALA A 129 -7.67 -24.01 -14.13
CA ALA A 129 -7.78 -23.98 -15.58
C ALA A 129 -9.03 -23.21 -16.04
N GLY A 130 -8.90 -22.43 -17.12
CA GLY A 130 -10.01 -21.65 -17.70
C GLY A 130 -10.39 -20.38 -16.95
N THR A 131 -9.73 -20.05 -15.83
CA THR A 131 -10.03 -18.82 -15.06
C THR A 131 -9.18 -17.62 -15.48
N THR A 132 -8.14 -17.85 -16.28
CA THR A 132 -7.26 -16.77 -16.77
C THR A 132 -8.03 -15.90 -17.75
N LYS A 133 -8.08 -14.60 -17.49
CA LYS A 133 -8.71 -13.58 -18.33
C LYS A 133 -7.73 -12.47 -18.59
N THR A 134 -7.64 -12.07 -19.85
CA THR A 134 -6.87 -10.91 -20.29
C THR A 134 -7.75 -10.04 -21.15
N ALA A 135 -7.83 -8.75 -20.85
CA ALA A 135 -8.55 -7.78 -21.66
C ALA A 135 -7.61 -6.62 -22.02
N ARG A 136 -7.47 -6.35 -23.31
CA ARG A 136 -6.65 -5.24 -23.80
C ARG A 136 -7.27 -3.92 -23.35
N VAL A 137 -6.46 -3.07 -22.71
CA VAL A 137 -6.90 -1.74 -22.25
C VAL A 137 -6.50 -0.66 -23.25
N GLY A 138 -5.23 -0.62 -23.66
CA GLY A 138 -4.73 0.41 -24.57
C GLY A 138 -3.23 0.30 -24.85
N GLY A 139 -2.79 0.87 -25.97
CA GLY A 139 -1.39 0.90 -26.38
C GLY A 139 -0.68 2.22 -26.05
N GLY A 140 0.60 2.31 -26.43
CA GLY A 140 1.41 3.53 -26.26
C GLY A 140 2.14 3.60 -24.93
N TRP A 141 2.44 2.43 -24.34
CA TRP A 141 3.19 2.32 -23.08
C TRP A 141 4.71 2.22 -23.29
N ASP A 142 5.17 2.33 -24.53
CA ASP A 142 6.59 2.50 -24.84
C ASP A 142 7.13 3.77 -24.20
N GLY A 143 8.35 3.68 -23.65
CA GLY A 143 9.02 4.81 -23.04
C GLY A 143 8.47 5.24 -21.68
N TYR A 144 7.73 4.37 -20.98
CA TYR A 144 7.41 4.55 -19.56
C TYR A 144 8.36 3.70 -18.70
N SER A 145 8.69 4.19 -17.51
CA SER A 145 9.63 3.55 -16.58
C SER A 145 9.02 3.23 -15.22
N TYR A 146 7.76 3.63 -15.00
CA TYR A 146 7.02 3.36 -13.77
C TYR A 146 5.54 3.23 -14.09
N PHE A 147 4.85 2.36 -13.35
CA PHE A 147 3.44 2.09 -13.51
C PHE A 147 2.86 1.62 -12.17
N GLU A 148 1.82 2.29 -11.66
CA GLU A 148 1.24 1.97 -10.35
C GLU A 148 -0.25 2.27 -10.29
N THR A 149 -1.00 1.42 -9.60
CA THR A 149 -2.44 1.59 -9.43
C THR A 149 -2.78 1.96 -7.99
N SER A 150 -3.30 3.17 -7.78
CA SER A 150 -3.94 3.54 -6.51
C SER A 150 -5.42 3.16 -6.56
N ARG A 151 -5.88 2.39 -5.57
CA ARG A 151 -7.29 2.00 -5.40
C ARG A 151 -7.81 2.34 -4.01
N THR A 152 -8.98 2.96 -3.97
CA THR A 152 -9.85 3.07 -2.79
C THR A 152 -11.20 2.44 -3.13
N THR A 153 -12.14 2.40 -2.19
CA THR A 153 -13.51 1.90 -2.43
C THR A 153 -14.27 2.70 -3.48
N THR A 154 -13.88 3.95 -3.75
CA THR A 154 -14.60 4.87 -4.64
C THR A 154 -13.78 5.36 -5.82
N ARG A 155 -12.48 5.06 -5.87
CA ARG A 155 -11.56 5.59 -6.88
C ARG A 155 -10.54 4.55 -7.29
N THR A 156 -10.28 4.47 -8.59
CA THR A 156 -9.11 3.80 -9.14
C THR A 156 -8.34 4.78 -10.02
N ASN A 157 -7.09 5.03 -9.67
CA ASN A 157 -6.16 5.83 -10.45
C ASN A 157 -5.03 4.94 -10.98
N GLN A 158 -4.67 5.14 -12.23
CA GLN A 158 -3.46 4.59 -12.82
C GLN A 158 -2.43 5.70 -12.96
N TYR A 159 -1.25 5.51 -12.38
CA TYR A 159 -0.11 6.40 -12.49
C TYR A 159 0.94 5.79 -13.38
N ALA A 160 1.68 6.65 -14.08
CA ALA A 160 2.85 6.22 -14.83
C ALA A 160 3.85 7.37 -14.97
N LEU A 161 5.15 7.04 -14.96
CA LEU A 161 6.22 7.98 -15.27
C LEU A 161 6.73 7.71 -16.67
N ARG A 162 6.60 8.72 -17.55
CA ARG A 162 7.22 8.68 -18.86
C ARG A 162 8.72 8.99 -18.74
N SER A 163 9.52 8.40 -19.60
CA SER A 163 10.99 8.53 -19.66
C SER A 163 11.50 9.97 -19.77
N ASP A 164 10.70 10.89 -20.30
CA ASP A 164 11.01 12.33 -20.34
C ASP A 164 10.77 13.07 -19.01
N GLY A 165 10.36 12.35 -17.96
CA GLY A 165 10.08 12.94 -16.65
C GLY A 165 8.68 13.53 -16.50
N THR A 166 7.74 13.14 -17.36
CA THR A 166 6.32 13.50 -17.21
C THR A 166 5.62 12.46 -16.35
N LEU A 167 5.11 12.85 -15.17
CA LEU A 167 4.21 12.03 -14.37
C LEU A 167 2.79 12.16 -14.93
N LEU A 168 2.14 11.04 -15.20
CA LEU A 168 0.78 10.98 -15.71
C LEU A 168 -0.15 10.26 -14.74
N ARG A 169 -1.43 10.65 -14.78
CA ARG A 169 -2.50 9.93 -14.10
C ARG A 169 -3.72 9.81 -14.99
N TRP A 170 -4.33 8.63 -14.98
CA TRP A 170 -5.69 8.38 -15.47
C TRP A 170 -6.57 7.98 -14.29
N THR A 171 -7.85 8.31 -14.37
CA THR A 171 -8.86 7.90 -13.38
C THR A 171 -9.89 7.03 -14.08
N MET A 172 -10.21 5.89 -13.47
CA MET A 172 -11.24 5.00 -14.00
C MET A 172 -12.62 5.62 -13.78
N SER A 173 -13.42 5.71 -14.85
CA SER A 173 -14.80 6.19 -14.84
C SER A 173 -15.64 5.30 -15.75
N GLY A 174 -16.73 4.74 -15.22
CA GLY A 174 -17.64 3.87 -15.99
C GLY A 174 -16.95 2.67 -16.66
N GLY A 175 -15.89 2.12 -16.05
CA GLY A 175 -15.10 1.01 -16.61
C GLY A 175 -14.06 1.41 -17.66
N THR A 176 -13.89 2.70 -17.94
CA THR A 176 -12.89 3.21 -18.90
C THR A 176 -11.88 4.11 -18.22
N TRP A 177 -10.65 4.17 -18.74
CA TRP A 177 -9.64 5.12 -18.26
C TRP A 177 -9.88 6.48 -18.89
N ALA A 178 -10.19 7.47 -18.05
CA ALA A 178 -10.49 8.83 -18.47
C ALA A 178 -9.65 9.85 -17.68
N ALA A 179 -9.89 11.14 -17.92
CA ALA A 179 -9.32 12.25 -17.17
C ALA A 179 -7.78 12.20 -17.07
N LYS A 180 -7.12 11.95 -18.21
CA LYS A 180 -5.66 11.98 -18.31
C LYS A 180 -5.15 13.37 -17.94
N VAL A 181 -4.31 13.42 -16.91
CA VAL A 181 -3.60 14.63 -16.47
C VAL A 181 -2.11 14.33 -16.37
N SER A 182 -1.29 15.38 -16.45
CA SER A 182 0.17 15.23 -16.47
C SER A 182 0.90 16.40 -15.84
N ALA A 183 2.06 16.12 -15.25
CA ALA A 183 2.97 17.12 -14.69
C ALA A 183 4.42 16.77 -15.09
N PRO A 184 5.15 17.69 -15.74
CA PRO A 184 6.58 17.50 -16.01
C PRO A 184 7.41 17.73 -14.73
N GLY A 185 8.73 17.52 -14.81
CA GLY A 185 9.68 17.85 -13.74
C GLY A 185 10.18 16.65 -12.93
N PHE A 186 9.84 15.43 -13.33
CA PHE A 186 10.24 14.18 -12.66
C PHE A 186 11.36 13.47 -13.42
N SER A 187 12.12 14.18 -14.27
CA SER A 187 13.15 13.57 -15.12
C SER A 187 14.30 12.96 -14.32
N SER A 188 14.50 13.36 -13.06
CA SER A 188 15.52 12.80 -12.17
C SER A 188 15.09 11.52 -11.45
N VAL A 189 13.80 11.18 -11.45
CA VAL A 189 13.26 10.02 -10.73
C VAL A 189 13.82 8.72 -11.32
N ARG A 190 14.25 7.84 -10.43
CA ARG A 190 14.79 6.51 -10.74
C ARG A 190 13.77 5.42 -10.44
N ALA A 191 13.17 5.45 -9.24
CA ALA A 191 12.13 4.51 -8.83
C ALA A 191 11.10 5.23 -7.95
N MET A 192 9.86 4.72 -7.92
CA MET A 192 8.76 5.26 -7.11
C MET A 192 7.94 4.15 -6.47
N ALA A 193 7.33 4.41 -5.31
CA ALA A 193 6.33 3.54 -4.69
C ALA A 193 5.22 4.39 -4.07
N LEU A 194 3.97 3.94 -4.22
CA LEU A 194 2.81 4.55 -3.56
C LEU A 194 2.85 4.22 -2.06
N ILE A 195 2.68 5.23 -1.21
CA ILE A 195 2.75 5.09 0.26
C ILE A 195 1.54 5.66 1.00
N SER A 196 0.71 6.50 0.37
CA SER A 196 -0.51 7.03 0.98
C SER A 196 -1.62 7.14 -0.05
N GLN A 197 -2.84 6.79 0.34
CA GLN A 197 -4.02 6.82 -0.51
C GLN A 197 -5.18 7.46 0.23
N THR A 198 -5.48 8.72 -0.08
CA THR A 198 -6.58 9.46 0.54
C THR A 198 -7.61 9.86 -0.51
N SER A 199 -8.74 10.44 -0.08
CA SER A 199 -9.73 10.99 -1.02
C SER A 199 -9.17 12.18 -1.81
N ALA A 200 -8.27 12.98 -1.23
CA ALA A 200 -7.78 14.24 -1.77
C ALA A 200 -6.40 14.15 -2.44
N TYR A 201 -5.57 13.18 -2.06
CA TYR A 201 -4.24 12.98 -2.63
C TYR A 201 -3.79 11.52 -2.53
N ASP A 202 -2.92 11.15 -3.46
CA ASP A 202 -2.08 9.96 -3.36
C ASP A 202 -0.62 10.43 -3.13
N THR A 203 0.15 9.72 -2.33
CA THR A 203 1.56 10.11 -2.05
C THR A 203 2.50 8.99 -2.40
N PHE A 204 3.59 9.35 -3.06
CA PHE A 204 4.66 8.44 -3.43
C PHE A 204 5.95 8.78 -2.67
N LEU A 205 6.77 7.77 -2.43
CA LEU A 205 8.21 7.95 -2.25
C LEU A 205 8.92 7.75 -3.59
N ALA A 206 9.93 8.57 -3.86
CA ALA A 206 10.69 8.54 -5.09
C ALA A 206 12.19 8.67 -4.82
N THR A 207 12.98 7.74 -5.34
CA THR A 207 14.44 7.90 -5.40
C THR A 207 14.81 8.67 -6.66
N THR A 208 15.88 9.46 -6.59
CA THR A 208 16.45 10.15 -7.76
C THR A 208 17.73 9.48 -8.21
N ARG A 209 18.10 9.69 -9.48
CA ARG A 209 19.42 9.28 -10.00
C ARG A 209 20.60 9.96 -9.28
N GLY A 210 20.34 11.08 -8.59
CA GLY A 210 21.30 11.76 -7.72
C GLY A 210 21.29 11.26 -6.27
N GLY A 211 20.59 10.16 -5.97
CA GLY A 211 20.72 9.48 -4.68
C GLY A 211 19.93 10.06 -3.53
N ALA A 212 18.92 10.90 -3.78
CA ALA A 212 18.06 11.45 -2.73
C ALA A 212 16.68 10.78 -2.73
N LEU A 213 16.02 10.79 -1.57
CA LEU A 213 14.64 10.32 -1.39
C LEU A 213 13.69 11.50 -1.23
N TYR A 214 12.63 11.52 -2.01
CA TYR A 214 11.59 12.56 -1.98
C TYR A 214 10.21 11.93 -1.73
N SER A 215 9.32 12.71 -1.13
CA SER A 215 7.89 12.46 -1.22
C SER A 215 7.28 13.27 -2.37
N VAL A 216 6.29 12.69 -3.03
CA VAL A 216 5.52 13.31 -4.11
C VAL A 216 4.05 13.16 -3.79
N ARG A 217 3.43 14.22 -3.26
CA ARG A 217 1.99 14.27 -2.98
C ARG A 217 1.26 14.75 -4.21
N VAL A 218 0.38 13.92 -4.76
CA VAL A 218 -0.35 14.16 -6.00
C VAL A 218 -1.84 14.37 -5.70
N PRO A 219 -2.41 15.56 -5.97
CA PRO A 219 -3.84 15.80 -5.77
C PRO A 219 -4.68 14.86 -6.63
N THR A 220 -5.72 14.24 -6.08
CA THR A 220 -6.60 13.29 -6.80
C THR A 220 -7.66 14.01 -7.65
N THR A 221 -7.99 15.25 -7.32
CA THR A 221 -8.96 16.10 -8.01
C THR A 221 -8.40 17.51 -8.22
N GLY A 222 -9.09 18.31 -9.05
CA GLY A 222 -8.66 19.68 -9.36
C GLY A 222 -7.39 19.74 -10.20
N ALA A 223 -6.62 20.82 -10.03
CA ALA A 223 -5.39 21.03 -10.80
C ALA A 223 -4.33 19.98 -10.45
N PHE A 224 -3.79 19.32 -11.47
CA PHE A 224 -2.75 18.30 -11.30
C PHE A 224 -1.39 18.95 -11.05
N LYS A 225 -1.17 19.36 -9.79
CA LYS A 225 0.05 20.03 -9.33
C LYS A 225 0.65 19.22 -8.17
N PRO A 226 1.54 18.25 -8.44
CA PRO A 226 2.23 17.52 -7.39
C PRO A 226 3.06 18.43 -6.49
N VAL A 227 3.15 18.09 -5.21
CA VAL A 227 4.00 18.75 -4.23
C VAL A 227 5.13 17.80 -3.85
N VAL A 228 6.38 18.27 -4.00
CA VAL A 228 7.57 17.46 -3.76
C VAL A 228 8.29 17.95 -2.51
N LYS A 229 8.68 17.05 -1.61
CA LYS A 229 9.48 17.37 -0.42
C LYS A 229 10.65 16.43 -0.27
N LEU A 230 11.81 16.95 0.11
CA LEU A 230 12.98 16.13 0.44
C LEU A 230 12.68 15.34 1.72
N VAL A 231 12.89 14.04 1.68
CA VAL A 231 12.69 13.11 2.80
C VAL A 231 14.02 12.63 3.36
N GLY A 232 14.91 12.17 2.47
CA GLY A 232 16.25 11.71 2.82
C GLY A 232 17.30 12.37 1.92
N ALA A 233 18.36 12.89 2.53
CA ALA A 233 19.48 13.49 1.81
C ALA A 233 20.15 12.50 0.86
N ALA A 234 20.90 13.05 -0.11
CA ALA A 234 21.63 12.26 -1.09
C ALA A 234 22.61 11.27 -0.41
N GLY A 235 22.65 10.02 -0.88
CA GLY A 235 23.59 9.02 -0.39
C GLY A 235 23.39 7.64 -1.05
N SER A 236 24.41 6.80 -0.91
CA SER A 236 24.53 5.50 -1.59
C SER A 236 23.31 4.58 -1.47
N ARG A 237 22.56 4.65 -0.38
CA ARG A 237 21.36 3.82 -0.15
C ARG A 237 20.20 4.11 -1.09
N TRP A 238 20.02 5.36 -1.53
CA TRP A 238 18.92 5.73 -2.42
C TRP A 238 19.34 5.76 -3.90
N GLU A 239 20.64 5.68 -4.18
CA GLU A 239 21.18 5.63 -5.55
C GLU A 239 20.92 4.29 -6.24
N LYS A 240 20.95 3.19 -5.48
CA LYS A 240 20.88 1.83 -6.02
C LYS A 240 19.47 1.42 -6.45
N PRO A 241 18.42 1.61 -5.62
CA PRO A 241 17.11 1.05 -5.91
C PRO A 241 16.56 1.51 -7.26
N ILE A 242 16.10 0.53 -8.03
CA ILE A 242 15.47 0.72 -9.35
C ILE A 242 14.03 0.22 -9.38
N ASN A 243 13.63 -0.56 -8.39
CA ASN A 243 12.23 -0.79 -8.05
C ASN A 243 12.02 -0.46 -6.57
N LEU A 244 10.84 0.06 -6.26
CA LEU A 244 10.38 0.28 -4.89
C LEU A 244 9.02 -0.41 -4.74
N VAL A 245 8.83 -1.13 -3.63
CA VAL A 245 7.53 -1.66 -3.25
C VAL A 245 7.25 -1.22 -1.82
N ALA A 246 6.04 -0.77 -1.55
CA ALA A 246 5.66 -0.27 -0.24
C ALA A 246 4.39 -0.96 0.26
N GLU A 247 4.31 -1.14 1.58
CA GLU A 247 3.11 -1.62 2.25
C GLU A 247 2.87 -0.83 3.54
N ARG A 248 1.61 -0.75 3.95
CA ARG A 248 1.23 -0.19 5.23
C ARG A 248 1.85 -0.98 6.38
N CYS A 249 2.43 -0.26 7.33
CA CYS A 249 2.95 -0.82 8.57
C CYS A 249 2.45 0.00 9.77
N GLY A 250 1.47 -0.52 10.50
CA GLY A 250 0.86 0.18 11.64
C GLY A 250 -0.03 1.37 11.26
N GLN A 251 -0.15 2.34 12.18
CA GLN A 251 -1.07 3.47 12.04
C GLN A 251 -0.56 4.60 11.14
N TYR A 252 0.76 4.78 11.04
CA TYR A 252 1.39 5.85 10.24
C TYR A 252 2.68 5.41 9.54
N GLY A 253 3.02 4.12 9.60
CA GLY A 253 4.27 3.61 9.05
C GLY A 253 4.08 3.01 7.66
N THR A 254 5.17 3.00 6.93
CA THR A 254 5.35 2.33 5.65
C THR A 254 6.51 1.36 5.77
N LEU A 255 6.30 0.12 5.36
CA LEU A 255 7.39 -0.79 5.05
C LEU A 255 7.77 -0.55 3.59
N LEU A 256 9.02 -0.19 3.32
CA LEU A 256 9.54 0.06 1.99
C LEU A 256 10.62 -0.96 1.66
N LEU A 257 10.50 -1.61 0.50
CA LEU A 257 11.54 -2.45 -0.06
C LEU A 257 12.20 -1.73 -1.23
N GLY A 258 13.49 -1.43 -1.07
CA GLY A 258 14.35 -0.94 -2.15
C GLY A 258 15.03 -2.10 -2.85
N ILE A 259 14.74 -2.30 -4.13
CA ILE A 259 15.29 -3.41 -4.91
C ILE A 259 16.31 -2.87 -5.91
N ASP A 260 17.55 -3.32 -5.79
CA ASP A 260 18.58 -3.18 -6.82
C ASP A 260 18.65 -4.47 -7.62
N ARG A 261 17.86 -4.50 -8.70
CA ARG A 261 17.77 -5.65 -9.61
C ARG A 261 19.09 -5.97 -10.33
N ASN A 262 19.99 -4.99 -10.45
CA ASN A 262 21.29 -5.21 -11.09
C ASN A 262 22.26 -5.91 -10.13
N GLY A 263 22.21 -5.53 -8.85
CA GLY A 263 22.92 -6.21 -7.77
C GLY A 263 22.18 -7.43 -7.22
N GLN A 264 21.00 -7.75 -7.77
CA GLN A 264 20.09 -8.82 -7.36
C GLN A 264 19.78 -8.85 -5.85
N ASN A 265 19.79 -7.68 -5.20
CA ASN A 265 19.60 -7.54 -3.76
C ASN A 265 18.46 -6.58 -3.45
N ALA A 266 17.93 -6.68 -2.23
CA ALA A 266 16.95 -5.75 -1.72
C ALA A 266 17.17 -5.43 -0.25
N GLU A 267 16.81 -4.21 0.12
CA GLU A 267 16.95 -3.69 1.47
C GLU A 267 15.59 -3.20 1.96
N MET A 268 15.26 -3.50 3.20
CA MET A 268 13.97 -3.15 3.79
C MET A 268 14.11 -1.99 4.79
N PHE A 269 13.16 -1.06 4.73
CA PHE A 269 13.11 0.13 5.58
C PHE A 269 11.75 0.25 6.25
N ALA A 270 11.74 0.57 7.54
CA ALA A 270 10.56 1.07 8.22
C ALA A 270 10.59 2.60 8.19
N ILE A 271 9.65 3.18 7.45
CA ILE A 271 9.50 4.63 7.27
C ILE A 271 8.31 5.10 8.10
N GLY A 272 8.53 6.09 8.95
CA GLY A 272 7.46 6.72 9.72
C GLY A 272 6.54 7.59 8.85
N HIS A 273 5.73 8.42 9.51
CA HIS A 273 4.93 9.41 8.82
C HIS A 273 5.83 10.38 8.03
N VAL A 274 5.60 10.46 6.73
CA VAL A 274 6.41 11.29 5.83
C VAL A 274 6.13 12.77 6.10
N ASN A 275 7.13 13.46 6.63
CA ASN A 275 7.07 14.88 6.96
C ASN A 275 8.37 15.60 6.55
N GLY A 276 8.75 15.42 5.29
CA GLY A 276 10.00 15.97 4.76
C GLY A 276 11.23 15.39 5.47
N THR A 277 12.22 16.22 5.77
CA THR A 277 13.47 15.79 6.41
C THR A 277 13.31 15.34 7.88
N ALA A 278 12.14 15.56 8.48
CA ALA A 278 11.81 15.05 9.81
C ALA A 278 11.26 13.60 9.78
N THR A 279 11.14 13.00 8.60
CA THR A 279 10.69 11.62 8.45
C THR A 279 11.69 10.67 9.10
N VAL A 280 11.22 9.85 10.04
CA VAL A 280 12.02 8.76 10.60
C VAL A 280 12.17 7.65 9.57
N ILE A 281 13.41 7.26 9.28
CA ILE A 281 13.73 6.14 8.39
C ILE A 281 14.62 5.19 9.17
N ASN A 282 14.09 4.00 9.47
CA ASN A 282 14.83 2.93 10.11
C ASN A 282 15.19 1.89 9.05
N GLU A 283 16.49 1.68 8.85
CA GLU A 283 17.01 0.57 8.08
C GLU A 283 16.79 -0.72 8.87
N LEU A 284 16.15 -1.73 8.25
CA LEU A 284 15.91 -3.01 8.90
C LEU A 284 16.95 -4.06 8.58
N HIS A 285 17.66 -3.90 7.45
CA HIS A 285 18.71 -4.76 6.83
C HIS A 285 18.34 -5.27 5.43
N TRP A 286 19.33 -5.91 4.80
CA TRP A 286 19.18 -6.72 3.60
C TRP A 286 18.15 -7.81 3.79
N VAL A 287 17.38 -8.07 2.74
CA VAL A 287 16.42 -9.15 2.67
C VAL A 287 17.09 -10.35 2.01
N ASP A 288 17.07 -11.49 2.69
CA ASP A 288 17.60 -12.74 2.12
C ASP A 288 16.80 -13.14 0.87
N GLY A 289 17.53 -13.41 -0.23
CA GLY A 289 16.97 -13.86 -1.49
C GLY A 289 17.61 -13.19 -2.71
N GLU A 290 17.28 -13.71 -3.89
CA GLU A 290 17.70 -13.14 -5.17
C GLU A 290 16.58 -12.26 -5.74
N PHE A 291 16.89 -11.00 -6.03
CA PHE A 291 15.95 -10.03 -6.56
C PHE A 291 16.23 -9.70 -8.04
N ALA A 292 16.16 -10.72 -8.89
CA ALA A 292 16.50 -10.62 -10.31
C ALA A 292 15.30 -10.41 -11.25
N ASP A 293 14.08 -10.41 -10.72
CA ASP A 293 12.87 -10.36 -11.56
C ASP A 293 12.76 -9.00 -12.27
N PRO A 294 12.36 -8.97 -13.55
CA PRO A 294 12.23 -7.72 -14.31
C PRO A 294 11.15 -6.79 -13.74
N VAL A 295 10.10 -7.38 -13.13
CA VAL A 295 8.93 -6.64 -12.66
C VAL A 295 8.65 -6.98 -11.20
N TYR A 296 8.50 -5.96 -10.37
CA TYR A 296 8.05 -6.04 -8.98
C TYR A 296 6.89 -5.08 -8.75
N PHE A 297 5.94 -5.50 -7.92
CA PHE A 297 4.75 -4.71 -7.59
C PHE A 297 4.21 -5.10 -6.22
N ARG A 298 3.37 -4.24 -5.66
CA ARG A 298 2.66 -4.55 -4.42
C ARG A 298 1.53 -5.53 -4.69
N MET A 299 1.42 -6.55 -3.86
CA MET A 299 0.18 -7.33 -3.75
C MET A 299 -0.69 -6.74 -2.64
N THR A 300 -1.98 -6.57 -2.88
CA THR A 300 -2.91 -6.04 -1.88
C THR A 300 -4.22 -6.81 -1.89
N GLY A 301 -5.10 -6.57 -0.93
CA GLY A 301 -6.45 -7.09 -0.97
C GLY A 301 -7.43 -6.12 -1.62
N ARG A 302 -8.72 -6.45 -1.60
CA ARG A 302 -9.74 -5.54 -2.09
C ARG A 302 -9.83 -4.28 -1.21
N PRO A 303 -10.09 -3.09 -1.78
CA PRO A 303 -10.16 -1.84 -1.00
C PRO A 303 -11.22 -1.80 0.10
N ASP A 304 -12.26 -2.64 0.04
CA ASP A 304 -13.29 -2.78 1.09
C ASP A 304 -12.85 -3.63 2.28
N LEU A 305 -11.85 -4.50 2.08
CA LEU A 305 -11.33 -5.42 3.10
C LEU A 305 -9.93 -5.06 3.59
N THR A 306 -9.19 -4.27 2.80
CA THR A 306 -7.80 -3.91 3.08
C THR A 306 -7.71 -2.41 3.31
N PRO A 307 -7.21 -1.97 4.48
CA PRO A 307 -6.98 -0.56 4.75
C PRO A 307 -6.09 0.09 3.68
N PRO A 308 -6.35 1.34 3.31
CA PRO A 308 -5.48 2.06 2.38
C PRO A 308 -4.09 2.29 3.00
N LEU A 309 -3.12 2.51 2.12
CA LEU A 309 -1.80 3.02 2.49
C LEU A 309 -1.93 4.41 3.17
N ASN A 310 -1.05 4.70 4.12
CA ASN A 310 -1.20 5.76 5.12
C ASN A 310 0.14 6.36 5.59
N GLY A 311 1.16 6.33 4.74
CA GLY A 311 2.52 6.78 5.04
C GLY A 311 2.70 8.29 5.08
N GLU A 312 1.68 9.10 4.75
CA GLU A 312 1.69 10.56 4.79
C GLU A 312 0.29 11.09 5.13
#